data_AF-A0A7W1ACA7-F1
#
_entry.id   AF-A0A7W1ACA7-F1
#
_cell.length_a   1.000
_cell.length_b   1.000
_cell.length_c   1.000
_cell.angle_alpha   90.00
_cell.angle_beta   90.00
_cell.angle_gamma   90.00
#
_symmetry.space_group_name_H-M   'P 1'
#
loop_
_entity.id
_entity.type
_entity.pdbx_description
1 polymer ?
#
loop_
_entity_poly.entity_id
_entity_poly.type
_entity_poly.pdbx_seq_one_letter_code
_entity_poly.pdbx_strand_id
1 'polypeptide(L)'
;MNLLGRYGIWVGIAIVGASCWGVLALSQGETINAGWLLFAALASYAIAYRFYARFIRDRVLGTDDSRATPAERLNNGRDFEPMDRRVLFGHHFAAIAGAGPLVGPVLAAQMGFLPGTIWIIVGVVLAGAVQDMTTLFFSMRRDGKSLGQMAREEIGPVGGAAALIAVLSIMV
;
A
#
# COMPACT_ATOMS: atom_id res chain seq x y z
N MET A 1 15.52 -4.21 25.58
CA MET A 1 14.08 -4.60 25.61
C MET A 1 13.96 -6.09 25.38
N ASN A 2 13.49 -6.83 26.38
CA ASN A 2 13.38 -8.29 26.33
C ASN A 2 12.48 -8.73 25.18
N LEU A 3 12.85 -9.78 24.45
CA LEU A 3 12.09 -10.37 23.33
C LEU A 3 10.62 -10.58 23.70
N LEU A 4 10.34 -11.03 24.94
CA LEU A 4 9.00 -11.19 25.51
C LEU A 4 8.17 -9.89 25.50
N GLY A 5 8.75 -8.76 25.91
CA GLY A 5 8.06 -7.46 25.88
C GLY A 5 7.80 -6.97 24.45
N ARG A 6 8.71 -7.28 23.51
CA ARG A 6 8.53 -6.92 22.09
C ARG A 6 7.38 -7.70 21.44
N TYR A 7 7.23 -8.98 21.73
CA TYR A 7 6.13 -9.79 21.20
C TYR A 7 4.80 -9.50 21.92
N GLY A 8 4.83 -9.20 23.23
CA GLY A 8 3.64 -8.86 24.01
C GLY A 8 2.87 -7.65 23.46
N ILE A 9 3.57 -6.63 22.95
CA ILE A 9 2.94 -5.46 22.31
C ILE A 9 2.14 -5.86 21.07
N TRP A 10 2.69 -6.73 20.21
CA TRP A 10 1.99 -7.17 18.99
C TRP A 10 0.81 -8.09 19.29
N VAL A 11 0.92 -8.91 20.33
CA VAL A 11 -0.22 -9.70 20.84
C VAL A 11 -1.32 -8.77 21.33
N GLY A 12 -0.98 -7.72 22.09
CA GLY A 12 -1.95 -6.70 22.52
C GLY A 12 -2.65 -6.01 21.35
N ILE A 13 -1.90 -5.57 20.33
CA ILE A 13 -2.47 -4.96 19.11
C ILE A 13 -3.40 -5.94 18.38
N ALA A 14 -3.02 -7.22 18.29
CA ALA A 14 -3.85 -8.23 17.66
C ALA A 14 -5.16 -8.49 18.44
N ILE A 15 -5.10 -8.54 19.77
CA ILE A 15 -6.29 -8.70 20.62
C ILE A 15 -7.23 -7.49 20.44
N VAL A 16 -6.69 -6.28 20.46
CA VAL A 16 -7.49 -5.06 20.25
C VAL A 16 -8.13 -5.10 18.86
N GLY A 17 -7.36 -5.39 17.82
CA GLY A 17 -7.88 -5.50 16.45
C GLY A 17 -8.97 -6.56 16.32
N ALA A 18 -8.77 -7.76 16.87
CA ALA A 18 -9.75 -8.84 16.88
C ALA A 18 -11.03 -8.45 17.63
N SER A 19 -10.89 -7.73 18.74
CA SER A 19 -12.03 -7.23 19.52
C SER A 19 -12.84 -6.21 18.73
N CYS A 20 -12.17 -5.26 18.07
CA CYS A 20 -12.81 -4.26 17.23
C CYS A 20 -13.53 -4.90 16.02
N TRP A 21 -12.90 -5.89 15.38
CA TRP A 21 -13.53 -6.68 14.31
C TRP A 21 -14.74 -7.47 14.82
N GLY A 22 -14.66 -8.05 16.02
CA GLY A 22 -15.77 -8.75 16.66
C GLY A 22 -16.97 -7.84 16.90
N VAL A 23 -16.73 -6.63 17.42
CA VAL A 23 -17.80 -5.61 17.59
C VAL A 23 -18.40 -5.23 16.23
N LEU A 24 -17.58 -4.96 15.21
CA LEU A 24 -18.07 -4.64 13.87
C LEU A 24 -18.92 -5.75 13.25
N ALA A 25 -18.57 -7.01 13.51
CA ALA A 25 -19.28 -8.16 12.96
C ALA A 25 -20.61 -8.44 13.67
N LEU A 26 -20.66 -8.23 14.99
CA LEU A 26 -21.80 -8.59 15.84
C LEU A 26 -22.83 -7.46 15.99
N SER A 27 -22.42 -6.19 15.89
CA SER A 27 -23.30 -5.02 16.10
C SER A 27 -24.12 -4.63 14.85
N GLN A 28 -24.66 -5.61 14.11
CA GLN A 28 -25.49 -5.34 12.94
C GLN A 28 -26.86 -4.76 13.35
N GLY A 29 -27.09 -3.46 13.08
CA GLY A 29 -28.38 -2.78 13.27
C GLY A 29 -28.36 -1.57 14.21
N GLU A 30 -27.26 -1.34 14.95
CA GLU A 30 -27.06 -0.15 15.78
C GLU A 30 -26.14 0.87 15.10
N THR A 31 -26.12 2.12 15.59
CA THR A 31 -25.17 3.14 15.14
C THR A 31 -23.76 2.80 15.62
N ILE A 32 -23.01 2.06 14.79
CA ILE A 32 -21.64 1.68 15.07
C ILE A 32 -20.76 2.93 15.15
N ASN A 33 -20.04 3.10 16.26
CA ASN A 33 -19.06 4.18 16.39
C ASN A 33 -17.91 3.96 15.39
N ALA A 34 -17.62 4.97 14.56
CA ALA A 34 -16.53 4.96 13.58
C ALA A 34 -15.15 4.65 14.20
N GLY A 35 -14.97 4.90 15.50
CA GLY A 35 -13.78 4.52 16.25
C GLY A 35 -13.48 3.03 16.16
N TRP A 36 -14.49 2.15 16.18
CA TRP A 36 -14.27 0.70 16.07
C TRP A 36 -13.64 0.31 14.73
N LEU A 37 -14.13 0.91 13.64
CA LEU A 37 -13.58 0.71 12.30
C LEU A 37 -12.16 1.26 12.20
N LEU A 38 -11.91 2.46 12.76
CA LEU A 38 -10.59 3.08 12.77
C LEU A 38 -9.57 2.19 13.50
N PHE A 39 -9.88 1.73 14.71
CA PHE A 39 -8.98 0.88 15.49
C PHE A 39 -8.79 -0.50 14.86
N ALA A 40 -9.84 -1.09 14.27
CA ALA A 40 -9.72 -2.33 13.50
C ALA A 40 -8.76 -2.17 12.32
N ALA A 41 -8.92 -1.10 11.53
CA ALA A 41 -8.04 -0.80 10.39
C ALA A 41 -6.60 -0.54 10.82
N LEU A 42 -6.37 0.31 11.83
CA LEU A 42 -5.03 0.64 12.33
C LEU A 42 -4.32 -0.61 12.88
N ALA A 43 -5.01 -1.46 13.64
CA ALA A 43 -4.46 -2.71 14.14
C ALA A 43 -4.10 -3.66 12.99
N SER A 44 -5.00 -3.85 12.03
CA SER A 44 -4.76 -4.67 10.84
C SER A 44 -3.55 -4.17 10.03
N TYR A 45 -3.47 -2.86 9.76
CA TYR A 45 -2.35 -2.27 9.02
C TYR A 45 -1.04 -2.32 9.79
N ALA A 46 -1.04 -2.14 11.11
CA ALA A 46 0.17 -2.25 11.93
C ALA A 46 0.75 -3.68 11.88
N ILE A 47 -0.12 -4.70 11.99
CA ILE A 47 0.28 -6.11 11.89
C ILE A 47 0.80 -6.40 10.48
N ALA A 48 0.07 -6.01 9.44
CA ALA A 48 0.47 -6.20 8.05
C ALA A 48 1.82 -5.54 7.74
N TYR A 49 2.01 -4.28 8.15
CA TYR A 49 3.28 -3.57 7.99
C TYR A 49 4.45 -4.29 8.69
N ARG A 50 4.21 -4.84 9.89
CA ARG A 50 5.25 -5.49 10.66
C ARG A 50 5.68 -6.85 10.12
N PHE A 51 4.73 -7.66 9.67
CA PHE A 51 4.99 -9.05 9.29
C PHE A 51 4.97 -9.23 7.78
N TYR A 52 3.91 -8.77 7.12
CA TYR A 52 3.72 -8.99 5.70
C TYR A 52 4.62 -8.08 4.85
N ALA A 53 4.68 -6.78 5.14
CA ALA A 53 5.55 -5.88 4.37
C ALA A 53 7.04 -6.26 4.49
N ARG A 54 7.48 -6.77 5.65
CA ARG A 54 8.84 -7.33 5.81
C ARG A 54 9.06 -8.58 4.98
N PHE A 55 8.09 -9.49 4.97
CA PHE A 55 8.16 -10.67 4.11
C PHE A 55 8.29 -10.26 2.63
N ILE A 56 7.47 -9.33 2.15
CA ILE A 56 7.56 -8.87 0.76
C ILE A 56 8.90 -8.17 0.50
N ARG A 57 9.35 -7.27 1.39
CA ARG A 57 10.64 -6.58 1.28
C ARG A 57 11.82 -7.56 1.17
N ASP A 58 11.93 -8.47 2.13
CA ASP A 58 13.13 -9.28 2.34
C ASP A 58 13.12 -10.54 1.46
N ARG A 59 11.96 -11.19 1.30
CA ARG A 59 11.85 -12.49 0.64
C ARG A 59 11.38 -12.42 -0.81
N VAL A 60 10.51 -11.46 -1.14
CA VAL A 60 9.95 -11.34 -2.50
C VAL A 60 10.76 -10.37 -3.35
N LEU A 61 10.98 -9.14 -2.87
CA LEU A 61 11.68 -8.10 -3.63
C LEU A 61 13.19 -8.12 -3.41
N GLY A 62 13.66 -8.60 -2.24
CA GLY A 62 15.08 -8.63 -1.91
C GLY A 62 15.70 -7.23 -1.97
N THR A 63 15.09 -6.26 -1.28
CA THR A 63 15.60 -4.89 -1.28
C THR A 63 16.97 -4.84 -0.62
N ASP A 64 17.92 -4.16 -1.25
CA ASP A 64 19.30 -4.04 -0.79
C ASP A 64 19.60 -2.57 -0.54
N ASP A 65 19.84 -2.22 0.72
CA ASP A 65 20.10 -0.86 1.17
C ASP A 65 21.50 -0.37 0.78
N SER A 66 22.40 -1.26 0.31
CA SER A 66 23.75 -0.91 -0.15
C SER A 66 23.80 -0.41 -1.61
N ARG A 67 22.70 -0.57 -2.35
CA ARG A 67 22.63 -0.16 -3.75
C ARG A 67 22.16 1.28 -3.88
N ALA A 68 23.00 2.10 -4.51
CA ALA A 68 22.66 3.48 -4.83
C ALA A 68 21.39 3.56 -5.69
N THR A 69 20.50 4.48 -5.33
CA THR A 69 19.28 4.77 -6.08
C THR A 69 19.57 5.58 -7.36
N PRO A 70 18.66 5.63 -8.35
CA PRO A 70 18.84 6.51 -9.52
C PRO A 70 19.05 7.97 -9.14
N ALA A 71 18.38 8.44 -8.07
CA ALA A 71 18.56 9.79 -7.51
C ALA A 71 20.02 10.06 -7.09
N GLU A 72 20.69 9.08 -6.50
CA GLU A 72 22.09 9.19 -6.07
C GLU A 72 23.08 8.97 -7.23
N ARG A 73 22.78 8.03 -8.14
CA ARG A 73 23.69 7.66 -9.24
C ARG A 73 23.70 8.67 -10.39
N LEU A 74 22.53 9.18 -10.80
CA LEU A 74 22.38 10.06 -11.95
C LEU A 74 22.38 11.55 -11.57
N ASN A 75 22.21 11.86 -10.28
CA ASN A 75 22.12 13.18 -9.64
C ASN A 75 22.40 14.37 -10.57
N ASN A 76 21.36 14.85 -11.26
CA ASN A 76 21.46 15.86 -12.30
C ASN A 76 20.85 17.21 -11.89
N GLY A 77 20.33 17.32 -10.67
CA GLY A 77 19.71 18.55 -10.12
C GLY A 77 18.43 18.99 -10.84
N ARG A 78 17.82 18.11 -11.66
CA ARG A 78 16.55 18.37 -12.36
C ARG A 78 15.58 17.20 -12.20
N ASP A 79 15.92 16.06 -12.77
CA ASP A 79 15.08 14.86 -12.78
C ASP A 79 15.43 13.89 -11.64
N PHE A 80 16.71 13.91 -11.24
CA PHE A 80 17.26 13.05 -10.20
C PHE A 80 17.96 13.90 -9.16
N GLU A 81 17.37 13.98 -7.97
CA GLU A 81 17.93 14.66 -6.81
C GLU A 81 17.61 13.86 -5.53
N PRO A 82 18.62 13.55 -4.69
CA PRO A 82 18.38 12.90 -3.40
C PRO A 82 17.54 13.79 -2.49
N MET A 83 16.39 13.28 -2.04
CA MET A 83 15.48 13.98 -1.14
C MET A 83 15.35 13.27 0.21
N ASP A 84 14.95 14.04 1.24
CA ASP A 84 14.62 13.49 2.54
C ASP A 84 13.43 12.53 2.47
N ARG A 85 13.50 11.43 3.22
CA ARG A 85 12.50 10.36 3.21
C ARG A 85 11.11 10.83 3.61
N ARG A 86 11.01 11.85 4.47
CA ARG A 86 9.73 12.42 4.92
C ARG A 86 9.06 13.21 3.80
N VAL A 87 9.87 13.91 3.00
CA VAL A 87 9.40 14.64 1.81
C VAL A 87 8.93 13.65 0.75
N LEU A 88 9.71 12.59 0.49
CA LEU A 88 9.32 11.51 -0.43
C LEU A 88 8.03 10.83 0.01
N PHE A 89 7.89 10.55 1.31
CA PHE A 89 6.65 10.02 1.87
C PHE A 89 5.46 10.96 1.64
N GLY A 90 5.63 12.27 1.84
CA GLY A 90 4.60 13.27 1.59
C GLY A 90 4.15 13.29 0.12
N HIS A 91 5.08 13.28 -0.83
CA HIS A 91 4.77 13.23 -2.26
C HIS A 91 4.01 11.96 -2.63
N HIS A 92 4.48 10.82 -2.12
CA HIS A 92 3.86 9.54 -2.37
C HIS A 92 2.45 9.45 -1.75
N PHE A 93 2.30 9.92 -0.51
CA PHE A 93 1.02 10.02 0.16
C PHE A 93 0.04 10.90 -0.61
N ALA A 94 0.47 12.09 -1.05
CA ALA A 94 -0.35 13.00 -1.84
C ALA A 94 -0.78 12.37 -3.19
N ALA A 95 0.09 11.58 -3.83
CA ALA A 95 -0.22 10.89 -5.07
C ALA A 95 -1.31 9.81 -4.90
N ILE A 96 -1.36 9.12 -3.76
CA ILE A 96 -2.36 8.06 -3.48
C ILE A 96 -3.65 8.62 -2.86
N ALA A 97 -3.55 9.69 -2.07
CA ALA A 97 -4.67 10.26 -1.34
C ALA A 97 -5.81 10.83 -2.23
N GLY A 98 -5.62 10.86 -3.56
CA GLY A 98 -6.58 11.36 -4.55
C GLY A 98 -7.87 10.53 -4.69
N ALA A 99 -8.08 9.83 -5.81
CA ALA A 99 -9.36 9.19 -6.14
C ALA A 99 -9.72 7.97 -5.26
N GLY A 100 -8.73 7.34 -4.62
CA GLY A 100 -8.88 6.10 -3.85
C GLY A 100 -9.89 6.19 -2.69
N PRO A 101 -9.79 7.19 -1.79
CA PRO A 101 -10.73 7.38 -0.68
C PRO A 101 -12.17 7.72 -1.10
N LEU A 102 -12.40 8.15 -2.34
CA LEU A 102 -13.74 8.51 -2.83
C LEU A 102 -14.42 7.32 -3.51
N VAL A 103 -13.76 6.67 -4.46
CA VAL A 103 -14.39 5.63 -5.28
C VAL A 103 -14.40 4.27 -4.56
N GLY A 104 -13.33 3.95 -3.83
CA GLY A 104 -13.18 2.66 -3.15
C GLY A 104 -14.29 2.38 -2.12
N PRO A 105 -14.54 3.28 -1.16
CA PRO A 105 -15.59 3.09 -0.16
C PRO A 105 -16.99 3.04 -0.76
N VAL A 106 -17.26 3.82 -1.80
CA VAL A 106 -18.57 3.83 -2.48
C VAL A 106 -18.85 2.51 -3.18
N LEU A 107 -17.87 1.96 -3.91
CA LEU A 107 -18.01 0.65 -4.55
C LEU A 107 -18.09 -0.48 -3.53
N ALA A 108 -17.29 -0.41 -2.45
CA ALA A 108 -17.31 -1.40 -1.39
C ALA A 108 -18.63 -1.39 -0.59
N ALA A 109 -19.22 -0.22 -0.37
CA ALA A 109 -20.50 -0.08 0.34
C ALA A 109 -21.67 -0.75 -0.39
N GLN A 110 -21.59 -0.92 -1.72
CA GLN A 110 -22.61 -1.64 -2.50
C GLN A 110 -22.73 -3.11 -2.08
N MET A 111 -21.65 -3.70 -1.55
CA MET A 111 -21.63 -5.07 -1.02
C MET A 111 -22.10 -5.14 0.45
N GLY A 112 -22.55 -4.02 1.03
CA GLY A 112 -22.90 -3.89 2.44
C GLY A 112 -21.73 -3.42 3.31
N PHE A 113 -22.06 -2.92 4.51
CA PHE A 113 -21.08 -2.28 5.39
C PHE A 113 -19.93 -3.20 5.82
N LEU A 114 -20.24 -4.39 6.34
CA LEU A 114 -19.22 -5.32 6.83
C LEU A 114 -18.38 -5.92 5.69
N PRO A 115 -18.97 -6.47 4.60
CA PRO A 115 -18.19 -6.95 3.47
C PRO A 115 -17.35 -5.85 2.81
N GLY A 116 -17.89 -4.64 2.69
CA GLY A 116 -17.15 -3.50 2.17
C GLY A 116 -15.97 -3.10 3.05
N THR A 117 -16.15 -3.07 4.37
CA THR A 117 -15.08 -2.77 5.34
C THR A 117 -13.96 -3.81 5.29
N ILE A 118 -14.32 -5.10 5.23
CA ILE A 118 -13.35 -6.19 5.06
C ILE A 118 -12.59 -6.01 3.75
N TRP A 119 -13.29 -5.75 2.65
CA TRP A 119 -12.67 -5.58 1.35
C TRP A 119 -11.67 -4.42 1.32
N ILE A 120 -12.04 -3.26 1.89
CA ILE A 120 -11.16 -2.09 1.92
C ILE A 120 -9.89 -2.40 2.74
N ILE A 121 -10.03 -2.97 3.95
CA ILE A 121 -8.89 -3.19 4.83
C ILE A 121 -8.01 -4.33 4.32
N VAL A 122 -8.60 -5.48 4.01
CA VAL A 122 -7.87 -6.67 3.57
C VAL A 122 -7.33 -6.50 2.15
N GLY A 123 -8.12 -5.90 1.25
CA GLY A 123 -7.71 -5.65 -0.13
C GLY A 123 -6.52 -4.70 -0.22
N VAL A 124 -6.46 -3.65 0.61
CA VAL A 124 -5.27 -2.78 0.70
C VAL A 124 -4.07 -3.56 1.19
N VAL A 125 -4.21 -4.40 2.22
CA VAL A 125 -3.10 -5.18 2.77
C VAL A 125 -2.52 -6.17 1.76
N LEU A 126 -3.39 -6.93 1.07
CA LEU A 126 -2.96 -8.04 0.23
C LEU A 126 -2.59 -7.61 -1.19
N ALA A 127 -3.34 -6.67 -1.78
CA ALA A 127 -3.19 -6.27 -3.16
C ALA A 127 -2.65 -4.84 -3.29
N GLY A 128 -3.33 -3.84 -2.71
CA GLY A 128 -3.02 -2.43 -2.96
C GLY A 128 -1.59 -2.04 -2.55
N ALA A 129 -1.24 -2.24 -1.29
CA ALA A 129 0.09 -1.89 -0.77
C ALA A 129 1.20 -2.74 -1.41
N VAL A 130 0.91 -3.99 -1.76
CA VAL A 130 1.87 -4.88 -2.42
C VAL A 130 2.12 -4.44 -3.86
N GLN A 131 1.07 -4.14 -4.61
CA GLN A 131 1.15 -3.65 -5.97
C GLN A 131 1.95 -2.35 -6.03
N ASP A 132 1.65 -1.41 -5.15
CA ASP A 132 2.31 -0.11 -5.10
C ASP A 132 3.81 -0.25 -4.78
N MET A 133 4.15 -0.99 -3.72
CA MET A 133 5.55 -1.25 -3.36
C MET A 133 6.31 -1.97 -4.48
N THR A 134 5.67 -2.94 -5.13
CA THR A 134 6.26 -3.70 -6.25
C THR A 134 6.50 -2.81 -7.46
N THR A 135 5.54 -1.95 -7.80
CA THR A 135 5.64 -1.02 -8.94
C THR A 135 6.74 0.00 -8.72
N LEU A 136 6.80 0.59 -7.52
CA LEU A 136 7.87 1.50 -7.12
C LEU A 136 9.24 0.83 -7.17
N PHE A 137 9.36 -0.38 -6.64
CA PHE A 137 10.60 -1.13 -6.69
C PHE A 137 11.09 -1.35 -8.12
N PHE A 138 10.22 -1.80 -9.03
CA PHE A 138 10.61 -2.00 -10.43
C PHE A 138 10.93 -0.70 -11.15
N SER A 139 10.17 0.36 -10.91
CA SER A 139 10.45 1.69 -11.48
C SER A 139 11.83 2.19 -11.03
N MET A 140 12.16 2.09 -9.74
CA MET A 140 13.46 2.45 -9.19
C MET A 140 14.62 1.63 -9.78
N ARG A 141 14.36 0.38 -10.19
CA ARG A 141 15.35 -0.48 -10.85
C ARG A 141 15.54 -0.16 -12.33
N ARG A 142 14.60 0.57 -12.95
CA ARG A 142 14.66 1.04 -14.34
C ARG A 142 14.74 2.58 -14.41
N ASP A 143 15.53 3.20 -13.54
CA ASP A 143 15.81 4.64 -13.55
C ASP A 143 14.57 5.54 -13.44
N GLY A 144 13.55 5.11 -12.68
CA GLY A 144 12.34 5.92 -12.43
C GLY A 144 11.34 5.93 -13.61
N LYS A 145 11.45 5.00 -14.55
CA LYS A 145 10.52 4.89 -15.69
C LYS A 145 9.09 4.61 -15.23
N SER A 146 8.12 5.13 -15.98
CA SER A 146 6.70 4.88 -15.73
C SER A 146 6.32 3.43 -16.03
N LEU A 147 5.25 2.93 -15.40
CA LEU A 147 4.75 1.57 -15.62
C LEU A 147 4.50 1.28 -17.11
N GLY A 148 3.92 2.23 -17.85
CA GLY A 148 3.66 2.09 -19.28
C GLY A 148 4.94 2.02 -20.12
N GLN A 149 5.97 2.80 -19.77
CA GLN A 149 7.29 2.70 -20.41
C GLN A 149 7.95 1.35 -20.14
N MET A 150 7.91 0.89 -18.88
CA MET A 150 8.45 -0.44 -18.53
C MET A 150 7.71 -1.56 -19.26
N ALA A 151 6.37 -1.50 -19.35
CA ALA A 151 5.58 -2.47 -20.08
C ALA A 151 5.89 -2.49 -21.58
N ARG A 152 6.16 -1.32 -22.16
CA ARG A 152 6.57 -1.21 -23.57
C ARG A 152 7.94 -1.82 -23.84
N GLU A 153 8.88 -1.65 -22.91
CA GLU A 153 10.23 -2.20 -23.04
C GLU A 153 10.26 -3.73 -22.92
N GLU A 154 9.40 -4.30 -22.07
CA GLU A 154 9.37 -5.76 -21.82
C GLU A 154 8.45 -6.54 -22.77
N ILE A 155 7.28 -6.00 -23.12
CA ILE A 155 6.23 -6.71 -23.89
C ILE A 155 6.21 -6.23 -25.36
N GLY A 156 7.00 -5.20 -25.69
CA GLY A 156 7.07 -4.61 -27.02
C GLY A 156 6.01 -3.51 -27.26
N PRO A 157 6.01 -2.91 -28.47
CA PRO A 157 5.25 -1.70 -28.76
C PRO A 157 3.73 -1.87 -28.64
N VAL A 158 3.19 -3.04 -29.03
CA VAL A 158 1.75 -3.33 -28.96
C VAL A 158 1.31 -3.54 -27.50
N GLY A 159 2.07 -4.34 -26.74
CA GLY A 159 1.79 -4.57 -25.31
C GLY A 159 1.93 -3.29 -24.47
N GLY A 160 2.94 -2.48 -24.77
CA GLY A 160 3.12 -1.16 -24.15
C GLY A 160 2.00 -0.17 -24.45
N ALA A 161 1.52 -0.13 -25.71
CA ALA A 161 0.38 0.71 -26.09
C ALA A 161 -0.90 0.27 -25.37
N ALA A 162 -1.17 -1.04 -25.30
CA ALA A 162 -2.30 -1.58 -24.56
C ALA A 162 -2.22 -1.24 -23.06
N ALA A 163 -1.03 -1.38 -22.45
CA ALA A 163 -0.81 -1.03 -21.04
C ALA A 163 -1.02 0.47 -20.78
N LEU A 164 -0.52 1.34 -21.65
CA LEU A 164 -0.74 2.79 -21.57
C LEU A 164 -2.22 3.16 -21.68
N ILE A 165 -2.95 2.56 -22.64
CA ILE A 165 -4.39 2.77 -22.78
C ILE A 165 -5.11 2.30 -21.53
N ALA A 166 -4.83 1.09 -21.04
CA ALA A 166 -5.47 0.54 -19.85
C ALA A 166 -5.23 1.43 -18.61
N VAL A 167 -3.99 1.90 -18.40
CA VAL A 167 -3.66 2.80 -17.28
C VAL A 167 -4.43 4.13 -17.41
N LEU A 168 -4.49 4.73 -18.60
CA LEU A 168 -5.24 5.96 -18.82
C LEU A 168 -6.75 5.76 -18.65
N SER A 169 -7.30 4.64 -19.13
CA SER A 169 -8.72 4.31 -18.99
C SER A 169 -9.16 4.07 -17.54
N ILE A 170 -8.26 3.66 -16.66
CA ILE A 170 -8.56 3.53 -15.22
C ILE A 170 -8.50 4.89 -14.52
N MET A 171 -7.77 5.85 -15.09
CA MET A 171 -7.51 7.16 -14.48
C MET A 171 -8.56 8.23 -14.85
N VAL A 172 -9.32 8.02 -15.93
CA VAL A 172 -10.41 8.90 -16.44
C VAL A 172 -11.76 8.29 -16.09
#